data_AF-A0A4D8XQF1-F1
#
_entry.id   AF-A0A4D8XQF1-F1
#
_cell.length_a   1.000
_cell.length_b   1.000
_cell.length_c   1.000
_cell.angle_alpha   90.00
_cell.angle_beta   90.00
_cell.angle_gamma   90.00
#
_symmetry.space_group_name_H-M   'P 1'
#
loop_
_entity.id
_entity.type
_entity.pdbx_description
1 polymer ?
#
loop_
_entity_poly.entity_id
_entity_poly.type
_entity_poly.pdbx_seq_one_letter_code
_entity_poly.pdbx_strand_id
1 'polypeptide(L)'
;MSEIVVSSEKALEIIASHSFLDSLLSVTGKMAVAKPRAASSYREVAKPYLIKNYTGYGISLWSDSKDLGDGEAEAEIVEITAGQEFPYEFEDWKTFRSATKSKTHRISVHVMDSPWESVKNICVDQQGIFVFPLRPKIMSVLHKLVCEVEVIEGVRHIILRSATCFKNSTSFDLEVADISAEHFNDFIVIKSGNIGALPINFSSGGAFRIRPANQNYKWSHDKYDLYELLNGCKPNKPKRLSIKCDPEDPETSTPFFLDLHVQSDKPEEIIYASASLASKAAAKKDVTKFYGLGTITLSPSIEIENLLPFDFSYRIYDHDGKYDFSGNLAAGKMNPLHGVDIKHAIGLSLEIGEQCLTTKQVAVINSGKGSLNGCDKAVHLTDSAGIEASVFIDYDTAEKFSAKRIKIYSPYVIINQTGIPLEFKSSSAFLGSDQLAAGQSTDSVRL
;
A
#
# COMPACT_ATOMS: atom_id res chain seq x y z
N MET A 1 7.31 27.48 10.29
CA MET A 1 8.66 27.71 9.76
C MET A 1 9.59 27.56 10.95
N SER A 2 10.44 26.54 10.97
CA SER A 2 11.27 26.21 12.14
C SER A 2 12.56 27.01 12.08
N GLU A 3 12.84 27.84 13.08
CA GLU A 3 14.06 28.66 13.17
C GLU A 3 15.02 28.03 14.18
N ILE A 4 16.31 27.91 13.82
CA ILE A 4 17.37 27.41 14.71
C ILE A 4 18.35 28.55 14.93
N VAL A 5 18.43 29.02 16.17
CA VAL A 5 19.36 30.08 16.58
C VAL A 5 20.54 29.46 17.29
N VAL A 6 21.74 29.66 16.74
CA VAL A 6 23.01 29.27 17.37
C VAL A 6 23.73 30.57 17.76
N SER A 7 23.98 30.76 19.06
CA SER A 7 24.70 31.92 19.58
C SER A 7 25.91 31.51 20.41
N SER A 8 26.92 32.38 20.43
CA SER A 8 28.15 32.21 21.22
C SER A 8 28.61 33.58 21.72
N GLU A 9 29.05 33.66 22.97
CA GLU A 9 29.64 34.87 23.56
C GLU A 9 31.09 35.10 23.11
N LYS A 10 31.68 34.14 22.38
CA LYS A 10 33.02 34.20 21.78
C LYS A 10 32.97 33.90 20.27
N ALA A 11 34.11 34.01 19.60
CA ALA A 11 34.26 33.59 18.21
C ALA A 11 33.70 32.18 17.98
N LEU A 12 32.75 32.07 17.06
CA LEU A 12 32.07 30.84 16.69
C LEU A 12 32.56 30.40 15.32
N GLU A 13 33.29 29.29 15.28
CA GLU A 13 33.66 28.65 14.02
C GLU A 13 32.69 27.48 13.77
N ILE A 14 31.89 27.60 12.72
CA ILE A 14 31.00 26.54 12.26
C ILE A 14 31.59 25.93 11.01
N ILE A 15 31.92 24.64 11.08
CA ILE A 15 32.30 23.85 9.91
C ILE A 15 31.08 23.04 9.49
N ALA A 16 30.38 23.52 8.44
CA ALA A 16 29.22 22.84 7.88
C ALA A 16 29.66 21.83 6.81
N SER A 17 29.70 20.55 7.17
CA SER A 17 29.84 19.44 6.23
C SER A 17 28.47 18.90 5.80
N HIS A 18 28.42 18.13 4.71
CA HIS A 18 27.20 17.45 4.28
C HIS A 18 26.63 16.55 5.40
N SER A 19 27.50 15.84 6.13
CA SER A 19 27.12 15.01 7.27
C SER A 19 26.56 15.81 8.45
N PHE A 20 27.06 17.03 8.68
CA PHE A 20 26.52 17.94 9.70
C PHE A 20 25.11 18.40 9.32
N LEU A 21 24.89 18.75 8.05
CA LEU A 21 23.59 19.16 7.54
C LEU A 21 22.58 18.01 7.60
N ASP A 22 22.95 16.80 7.21
CA ASP A 22 22.09 15.60 7.31
C ASP A 22 21.69 15.32 8.77
N SER A 23 22.62 15.50 9.71
CA SER A 23 22.36 15.32 11.14
C SER A 23 21.41 16.40 11.69
N LEU A 24 21.63 17.67 11.30
CA LEU A 24 20.77 18.78 11.68
C LEU A 24 19.34 18.59 11.14
N LEU A 25 19.21 18.11 9.90
CA LEU A 25 17.94 17.79 9.27
C LEU A 25 17.25 16.58 9.94
N SER A 26 18.00 15.55 10.34
CA SER A 26 17.48 14.40 11.10
C SER A 26 16.94 14.82 12.48
N VAL A 27 17.69 15.65 13.21
CA VAL A 27 17.30 16.16 14.53
C VAL A 27 16.08 17.07 14.44
N THR A 28 16.04 17.96 13.45
CA THR A 28 14.90 18.88 13.25
C THR A 28 13.65 18.14 12.78
N GLY A 29 13.78 17.11 11.93
CA GLY A 29 12.69 16.21 11.58
C GLY A 29 12.09 15.52 12.81
N LYS A 30 12.94 15.05 13.73
CA LYS A 30 12.51 14.41 14.99
C LYS A 30 11.83 15.38 15.96
N MET A 31 12.30 16.63 16.04
CA MET A 31 11.68 17.66 16.90
C MET A 31 10.36 18.20 16.34
N ALA A 32 10.20 18.25 15.00
CA ALA A 32 8.96 18.71 14.38
C ALA A 32 7.80 17.69 14.48
N VAL A 33 8.11 16.41 14.66
CA VAL A 33 7.12 15.30 14.72
C VAL A 33 6.66 15.01 16.16
N ALA A 34 7.32 15.56 17.17
CA ALA A 34 6.97 15.34 18.57
C ALA A 34 5.68 16.10 18.98
N LYS A 35 4.50 15.50 18.74
CA LYS A 35 3.31 15.76 19.57
C LYS A 35 3.52 15.09 20.94
N PRO A 36 3.09 15.72 22.06
CA PRO A 36 3.25 15.13 23.38
C PRO A 36 2.26 13.98 23.56
N ARG A 37 2.68 12.77 23.19
CA ARG A 37 2.00 11.53 23.60
C ARG A 37 2.66 11.01 24.87
N ALA A 38 1.83 10.53 25.79
CA ALA A 38 2.18 10.16 27.15
C ALA A 38 3.46 9.32 27.24
N ALA A 39 4.33 9.72 28.17
CA ALA A 39 5.58 9.09 28.46
C ALA A 39 5.38 7.69 29.07
N SER A 40 5.47 6.66 28.23
CA SER A 40 5.83 5.32 28.69
C SER A 40 6.63 4.60 27.59
N SER A 41 7.84 4.18 27.97
CA SER A 41 8.77 3.23 27.32
C SER A 41 9.65 3.63 26.10
N TYR A 42 9.83 4.89 25.75
CA TYR A 42 10.79 5.30 24.69
C TYR A 42 12.21 5.58 25.21
N ARG A 43 12.84 4.60 25.88
CA ARG A 43 14.28 4.63 26.22
C ARG A 43 15.13 3.64 25.43
N GLU A 44 14.56 3.00 24.41
CA GLU A 44 15.36 2.32 23.39
C GLU A 44 15.72 3.34 22.32
N VAL A 45 17.02 3.59 22.15
CA VAL A 45 17.54 4.40 21.05
C VAL A 45 17.15 3.69 19.76
N ALA A 46 16.17 4.22 19.02
CA ALA A 46 15.75 3.66 17.75
C ALA A 46 16.98 3.62 16.82
N LYS A 47 17.37 2.40 16.43
CA LYS A 47 18.55 2.18 15.57
C LYS A 47 18.33 2.82 14.18
N PRO A 48 19.40 3.31 13.52
CA PRO A 48 19.27 4.09 12.29
C PRO A 48 18.82 3.29 11.07
N TYR A 49 18.93 1.97 11.11
CA TYR A 49 18.50 1.06 10.04
C TYR A 49 17.46 0.07 10.55
N LEU A 50 16.54 -0.30 9.66
CA LEU A 50 15.56 -1.36 9.88
C LEU A 50 15.65 -2.35 8.71
N ILE A 51 16.12 -3.57 8.97
CA ILE A 51 16.25 -4.62 7.97
C ILE A 51 14.96 -5.41 7.93
N LYS A 52 14.38 -5.62 6.75
CA LYS A 52 13.15 -6.41 6.56
C LYS A 52 13.43 -7.60 5.66
N ASN A 53 13.13 -8.81 6.12
CA ASN A 53 13.33 -10.02 5.34
C ASN A 53 12.00 -10.51 4.73
N TYR A 54 11.78 -10.24 3.44
CA TYR A 54 10.66 -10.76 2.66
C TYR A 54 11.13 -11.73 1.55
N THR A 55 12.24 -12.43 1.77
CA THR A 55 12.77 -13.42 0.80
C THR A 55 12.02 -14.75 0.79
N GLY A 56 11.17 -14.99 1.80
CA GLY A 56 10.51 -16.27 2.05
C GLY A 56 11.43 -17.34 2.67
N TYR A 57 12.69 -17.01 2.94
CA TYR A 57 13.66 -17.84 3.64
C TYR A 57 14.20 -17.08 4.85
N GLY A 58 14.78 -17.79 5.81
CA GLY A 58 15.65 -17.14 6.79
C GLY A 58 16.91 -16.61 6.09
N ILE A 59 17.47 -15.51 6.61
CA ILE A 59 18.73 -14.95 6.10
C ILE A 59 19.74 -14.77 7.22
N SER A 60 21.02 -14.95 6.89
CA SER A 60 22.16 -14.54 7.71
C SER A 60 22.78 -13.29 7.10
N LEU A 61 22.99 -12.26 7.90
CA LEU A 61 23.47 -10.94 7.47
C LEU A 61 24.66 -10.49 8.31
N TRP A 62 25.68 -9.93 7.68
CA TRP A 62 26.83 -9.35 8.37
C TRP A 62 27.35 -8.11 7.64
N SER A 63 28.04 -7.22 8.36
CA SER A 63 28.66 -6.03 7.75
C SER A 63 29.99 -6.39 7.08
N ASP A 64 30.25 -5.80 5.91
CA ASP A 64 31.55 -5.88 5.25
C ASP A 64 32.44 -4.71 5.71
N SER A 65 32.96 -4.75 6.93
CA SER A 65 33.94 -3.75 7.39
C SER A 65 35.32 -4.07 6.82
N LYS A 66 35.80 -3.26 5.87
CA LYS A 66 37.15 -3.37 5.30
C LYS A 66 38.24 -2.62 6.08
N ASP A 67 37.86 -1.93 7.16
CA ASP A 67 38.78 -1.06 7.92
C ASP A 67 39.40 -1.77 9.14
N LEU A 68 39.13 -3.06 9.34
CA LEU A 68 39.77 -3.88 10.36
C LEU A 68 40.94 -4.63 9.71
N GLY A 69 42.13 -4.04 9.78
CA GLY A 69 43.34 -4.70 9.28
C GLY A 69 43.60 -6.01 10.02
N ASP A 70 43.86 -7.10 9.27
CA ASP A 70 44.41 -8.42 9.62
C ASP A 70 44.24 -8.98 11.05
N GLY A 71 43.22 -8.54 11.77
CA GLY A 71 42.91 -8.91 13.15
C GLY A 71 41.44 -9.26 13.24
N GLU A 72 41.20 -10.54 13.51
CA GLU A 72 39.94 -11.26 13.66
C GLU A 72 38.95 -10.60 14.65
N ALA A 73 38.30 -9.51 14.26
CA ALA A 73 36.98 -9.21 14.79
C ALA A 73 35.97 -9.91 13.86
N GLU A 74 35.49 -11.09 14.28
CA GLU A 74 34.41 -11.79 13.59
C GLU A 74 33.24 -10.81 13.40
N ALA A 75 32.87 -10.54 12.15
CA ALA A 75 31.70 -9.72 11.88
C ALA A 75 30.48 -10.40 12.50
N GLU A 76 29.73 -9.67 13.32
CA GLU A 76 28.52 -10.19 13.96
C GLU A 76 27.55 -10.67 12.86
N ILE A 77 27.22 -11.96 12.89
CA ILE A 77 26.24 -12.57 12.00
C ILE A 77 24.88 -12.46 12.67
N VAL A 78 23.97 -11.75 12.01
CA VAL A 78 22.59 -11.59 12.43
C VAL A 78 21.71 -12.52 11.60
N GLU A 79 20.95 -13.37 12.27
CA GLU A 79 19.95 -14.23 11.63
C GLU A 79 18.56 -13.59 11.74
N ILE A 80 17.86 -13.52 10.61
CA ILE A 80 16.53 -12.91 10.51
C ILE A 80 15.59 -13.91 9.83
N THR A 81 14.53 -14.33 10.52
CA THR A 81 13.53 -15.23 9.95
C THR A 81 12.72 -14.56 8.85
N ALA A 82 12.16 -15.35 7.93
CA ALA A 82 11.27 -14.85 6.88
C ALA A 82 10.07 -14.07 7.47
N GLY A 83 9.79 -12.91 6.89
CA GLY A 83 8.71 -12.00 7.30
C GLY A 83 9.04 -11.09 8.49
N GLN A 84 10.22 -11.20 9.09
CA GLN A 84 10.59 -10.41 10.26
C GLN A 84 11.36 -9.14 9.92
N GLU A 85 11.32 -8.20 10.86
CA GLU A 85 12.06 -6.95 10.83
C GLU A 85 13.09 -6.92 11.96
N PHE A 86 14.29 -6.39 11.70
CA PHE A 86 15.39 -6.33 12.66
C PHE A 86 16.01 -4.94 12.70
N PRO A 87 15.94 -4.23 13.83
CA PRO A 87 16.65 -2.96 14.03
C PRO A 87 18.17 -3.17 13.99
N TYR A 88 18.87 -2.44 13.14
CA TYR A 88 20.29 -2.62 12.86
C TYR A 88 21.09 -1.31 12.96
N GLU A 89 22.33 -1.43 13.43
CA GLU A 89 23.30 -0.34 13.52
C GLU A 89 24.67 -0.89 13.12
N PHE A 90 25.41 -0.16 12.28
CA PHE A 90 26.72 -0.61 11.79
C PHE A 90 27.84 -0.38 12.82
N GLU A 91 27.74 0.67 13.63
CA GLU A 91 28.77 1.09 14.58
C GLU A 91 28.11 1.66 15.82
N ASP A 92 28.68 1.44 17.00
CA ASP A 92 28.19 2.09 18.22
C ASP A 92 28.19 3.62 18.06
N TRP A 93 27.11 4.29 18.49
CA TRP A 93 26.99 5.75 18.49
C TRP A 93 28.18 6.51 19.12
N LYS A 94 28.96 5.83 19.98
CA LYS A 94 30.20 6.34 20.60
C LYS A 94 31.36 6.45 19.60
N THR A 95 31.51 5.48 18.69
CA THR A 95 32.53 5.46 17.64
C THR A 95 32.22 6.38 16.47
N PHE A 96 30.93 6.69 16.25
CA PHE A 96 30.47 7.60 15.20
C PHE A 96 31.00 9.03 15.34
N ARG A 97 31.21 9.53 16.57
CA ARG A 97 31.73 10.89 16.85
C ARG A 97 33.20 11.09 16.46
N SER A 98 33.97 10.00 16.31
CA SER A 98 35.39 10.04 15.98
C SER A 98 35.70 9.80 14.50
N ALA A 99 34.70 9.47 13.67
CA ALA A 99 34.93 9.12 12.27
C ALA A 99 35.15 10.36 11.39
N THR A 100 36.40 10.56 10.94
CA THR A 100 36.80 11.69 10.06
C THR A 100 36.65 11.36 8.56
N LYS A 101 36.36 10.11 8.19
CA LYS A 101 36.19 9.65 6.81
C LYS A 101 34.76 9.17 6.56
N SER A 102 34.25 9.47 5.36
CA SER A 102 32.99 8.90 4.86
C SER A 102 33.16 7.38 4.72
N LYS A 103 32.55 6.62 5.62
CA LYS A 103 32.50 5.16 5.57
C LYS A 103 31.29 4.74 4.73
N THR A 104 31.51 3.85 3.77
CA THR A 104 30.40 3.25 3.01
C THR A 104 29.86 2.05 3.78
N HIS A 105 28.57 2.03 4.08
CA HIS A 105 27.92 0.91 4.74
C HIS A 105 27.62 -0.18 3.71
N ARG A 106 28.20 -1.36 3.95
CA ARG A 106 28.04 -2.53 3.10
C ARG A 106 27.63 -3.74 3.92
N ILE A 107 26.71 -4.52 3.39
CA ILE A 107 26.27 -5.78 3.98
C ILE A 107 26.52 -6.94 3.02
N SER A 108 26.72 -8.10 3.61
CA SER A 108 26.65 -9.39 2.92
C SER A 108 25.47 -10.18 3.46
N VAL A 109 24.82 -10.93 2.58
CA VAL A 109 23.62 -11.71 2.90
C VAL A 109 23.78 -13.13 2.38
N HIS A 110 23.47 -14.11 3.22
CA HIS A 110 23.32 -15.51 2.85
C HIS A 110 21.88 -15.95 3.09
N VAL A 111 21.30 -16.66 2.13
CA VAL A 111 19.96 -17.23 2.26
C VAL A 111 20.10 -18.60 2.93
N MET A 112 19.56 -18.74 4.13
CA MET A 112 19.68 -19.98 4.92
C MET A 112 18.96 -21.14 4.25
N ASP A 113 19.43 -22.36 4.52
CA ASP A 113 18.88 -23.62 3.97
C ASP A 113 18.77 -23.63 2.44
N SER A 114 19.65 -22.90 1.76
CA SER A 114 19.64 -22.77 0.30
C SER A 114 21.01 -23.11 -0.29
N PRO A 115 21.07 -23.57 -1.55
CA PRO A 115 22.34 -23.87 -2.20
C PRO A 115 23.03 -22.61 -2.75
N TRP A 116 22.48 -21.41 -2.50
CA TRP A 116 23.01 -20.18 -3.07
C TRP A 116 24.22 -19.64 -2.30
N GLU A 117 25.22 -19.19 -3.03
CA GLU A 117 26.35 -18.44 -2.50
C GLU A 117 25.88 -17.11 -1.88
N SER A 118 26.61 -16.65 -0.86
CA SER A 118 26.35 -15.36 -0.23
C SER A 118 26.52 -14.20 -1.22
N VAL A 119 25.57 -13.27 -1.20
CA VAL A 119 25.63 -12.01 -1.93
C VAL A 119 26.45 -11.03 -1.10
N LYS A 120 27.59 -10.59 -1.62
CA LYS A 120 28.55 -9.75 -0.89
C LYS A 120 28.54 -8.29 -1.35
N ASN A 121 28.98 -7.38 -0.49
CA ASN A 121 29.23 -5.96 -0.79
C ASN A 121 27.99 -5.16 -1.23
N ILE A 122 26.80 -5.51 -0.73
CA ILE A 122 25.56 -4.76 -0.98
C ILE A 122 25.67 -3.38 -0.32
N CYS A 123 25.68 -2.32 -1.13
CA CYS A 123 25.74 -0.94 -0.62
C CYS A 123 24.34 -0.50 -0.18
N VAL A 124 24.21 0.02 1.05
CA VAL A 124 22.91 0.43 1.62
C VAL A 124 22.80 1.93 1.89
N ASP A 125 23.76 2.72 1.39
CA ASP A 125 23.78 4.17 1.58
C ASP A 125 22.93 4.94 0.55
N GLN A 126 22.62 4.31 -0.58
CA GLN A 126 21.86 4.92 -1.67
C GLN A 126 20.44 4.39 -1.67
N GLN A 127 19.46 5.30 -1.75
CA GLN A 127 18.07 4.95 -1.98
C GLN A 127 17.91 4.35 -3.38
N GLY A 128 17.15 3.27 -3.50
CA GLY A 128 16.89 2.61 -4.78
C GLY A 128 16.66 1.11 -4.68
N ILE A 129 16.42 0.50 -5.84
CA ILE A 129 16.18 -0.94 -5.98
C ILE A 129 17.41 -1.59 -6.60
N PHE A 130 18.08 -2.46 -5.85
CA PHE A 130 19.30 -3.15 -6.25
C PHE A 130 19.04 -4.64 -6.47
N VAL A 131 19.49 -5.16 -7.61
CA VAL A 131 19.19 -6.55 -8.00
C VAL A 131 20.47 -7.38 -8.11
N PHE A 132 20.52 -8.47 -7.37
CA PHE A 132 21.67 -9.37 -7.27
C PHE A 132 21.31 -10.78 -7.77
N PRO A 133 22.06 -11.34 -8.75
CA PRO A 133 21.86 -12.73 -9.17
C PRO A 133 22.36 -13.70 -8.10
N LEU A 134 21.55 -14.70 -7.80
CA LEU A 134 21.92 -15.80 -6.92
C LEU A 134 22.56 -16.93 -7.74
N ARG A 135 23.66 -17.48 -7.24
CA ARG A 135 24.43 -18.56 -7.89
C ARG A 135 24.54 -19.74 -6.91
N PRO A 136 24.53 -21.00 -7.38
CA PRO A 136 24.40 -21.43 -8.77
C PRO A 136 22.97 -21.26 -9.31
N LYS A 137 22.79 -21.47 -10.61
CA LYS A 137 21.45 -21.60 -11.20
C LYS A 137 20.80 -22.88 -10.69
N ILE A 138 19.55 -22.80 -10.28
CA ILE A 138 18.76 -23.96 -9.86
C ILE A 138 17.74 -24.23 -10.95
N MET A 139 17.58 -25.49 -11.39
CA MET A 139 16.62 -25.85 -12.45
C MET A 139 16.76 -24.98 -13.73
N SER A 140 17.99 -24.62 -14.11
CA SER A 140 18.30 -23.70 -15.23
C SER A 140 17.86 -22.23 -15.02
N VAL A 141 17.25 -21.93 -13.88
CA VAL A 141 16.80 -20.59 -13.48
C VAL A 141 17.92 -19.84 -12.76
N LEU A 142 18.14 -18.58 -13.16
CA LEU A 142 18.97 -17.63 -12.42
C LEU A 142 18.08 -16.79 -11.48
N HIS A 143 17.96 -17.25 -10.23
CA HIS A 143 17.21 -16.54 -9.20
C HIS A 143 17.87 -15.22 -8.83
N LYS A 144 17.10 -14.32 -8.20
CA LYS A 144 17.53 -12.98 -7.85
C LYS A 144 17.14 -12.63 -6.42
N LEU A 145 18.04 -11.98 -5.71
CA LEU A 145 17.77 -11.26 -4.48
C LEU A 145 17.61 -9.78 -4.83
N VAL A 146 16.53 -9.16 -4.35
CA VAL A 146 16.30 -7.72 -4.48
C VAL A 146 16.54 -7.07 -3.12
N CYS A 147 17.36 -6.02 -3.11
CA CYS A 147 17.57 -5.16 -1.97
C CYS A 147 16.99 -3.79 -2.31
N GLU A 148 15.95 -3.38 -1.61
CA GLU A 148 15.32 -2.08 -1.76
C GLU A 148 15.65 -1.22 -0.55
N VAL A 149 16.19 -0.04 -0.79
CA VAL A 149 16.59 0.90 0.26
C VAL A 149 15.69 2.11 0.15
N GLU A 150 14.92 2.38 1.20
CA GLU A 150 14.03 3.54 1.30
C GLU A 150 14.24 4.26 2.64
N VAL A 151 13.92 5.56 2.70
CA VAL A 151 13.99 6.35 3.93
C VAL A 151 12.58 6.73 4.35
N ILE A 152 12.13 6.16 5.47
CA ILE A 152 10.81 6.42 6.05
C ILE A 152 11.02 7.07 7.41
N GLU A 153 10.46 8.26 7.61
CA GLU A 153 10.51 9.00 8.88
C GLU A 153 11.94 9.17 9.46
N GLY A 154 12.95 9.23 8.59
CA GLY A 154 14.36 9.39 8.98
C GLY A 154 15.07 8.09 9.37
N VAL A 155 14.43 6.92 9.21
CA VAL A 155 15.04 5.59 9.36
C VAL A 155 15.26 4.98 7.97
N ARG A 156 16.43 4.36 7.75
CA ARG A 156 16.73 3.65 6.50
C ARG A 156 16.19 2.23 6.56
N HIS A 157 15.17 1.94 5.76
CA HIS A 157 14.60 0.61 5.63
C HIS A 157 15.37 -0.15 4.54
N ILE A 158 15.97 -1.27 4.91
CA ILE A 158 16.68 -2.17 3.99
C ILE A 158 15.79 -3.40 3.80
N ILE A 159 15.12 -3.46 2.67
CA ILE A 159 14.13 -4.49 2.35
C ILE A 159 14.77 -5.53 1.45
N LEU A 160 14.99 -6.73 1.99
CA LEU A 160 15.51 -7.88 1.27
C LEU A 160 14.32 -8.75 0.84
N ARG A 161 14.06 -8.83 -0.47
CA ARG A 161 12.89 -9.53 -1.02
C ARG A 161 13.23 -10.38 -2.23
N SER A 162 12.33 -11.32 -2.54
CA SER A 162 12.34 -12.02 -3.83
C SER A 162 12.00 -11.06 -4.99
N ALA A 163 12.19 -11.52 -6.22
CA ALA A 163 11.96 -10.70 -7.42
C ALA A 163 10.51 -10.18 -7.51
N THR A 164 9.55 -10.97 -7.04
CA THR A 164 8.14 -10.61 -7.01
C THR A 164 7.63 -10.76 -5.59
N CYS A 165 6.84 -9.79 -5.12
CA CYS A 165 6.17 -9.87 -3.82
C CYS A 165 4.67 -9.63 -3.96
N PHE A 166 3.93 -10.11 -2.97
CA PHE A 166 2.51 -9.80 -2.81
C PHE A 166 2.36 -8.71 -1.77
N LYS A 167 1.55 -7.69 -2.03
CA LYS A 167 1.18 -6.67 -1.06
C LYS A 167 -0.29 -6.80 -0.74
N ASN A 168 -0.62 -6.98 0.53
CA ASN A 168 -2.01 -7.03 0.99
C ASN A 168 -2.48 -5.64 1.40
N SER A 169 -3.25 -4.98 0.54
CA SER A 169 -3.89 -3.69 0.82
C SER A 169 -5.34 -3.83 1.32
N THR A 170 -5.74 -5.03 1.77
CA THR A 170 -7.07 -5.29 2.30
C THR A 170 -7.09 -5.24 3.82
N SER A 171 -8.27 -5.16 4.42
CA SER A 171 -8.46 -5.22 5.88
C SER A 171 -8.44 -6.64 6.44
N PHE A 172 -8.27 -7.65 5.59
CA PHE A 172 -8.26 -9.07 5.98
C PHE A 172 -6.86 -9.63 5.78
N ASP A 173 -6.46 -10.57 6.63
CA ASP A 173 -5.30 -11.40 6.33
C ASP A 173 -5.63 -12.28 5.11
N LEU A 174 -4.64 -12.57 4.26
CA LEU A 174 -4.82 -13.34 3.04
C LEU A 174 -3.89 -14.54 3.02
N GLU A 175 -4.38 -15.69 2.55
CA GLU A 175 -3.59 -16.89 2.32
C GLU A 175 -3.28 -17.01 0.83
N VAL A 176 -2.01 -17.29 0.50
CA VAL A 176 -1.56 -17.54 -0.87
C VAL A 176 -0.89 -18.90 -0.91
N ALA A 177 -1.49 -19.84 -1.62
CA ALA A 177 -0.94 -21.19 -1.82
C ALA A 177 -0.20 -21.27 -3.16
N ASP A 178 1.00 -21.84 -3.12
CA ASP A 178 1.71 -22.28 -4.32
C ASP A 178 1.08 -23.58 -4.82
N ILE A 179 0.54 -23.56 -6.03
CA ILE A 179 -0.08 -24.73 -6.66
C ILE A 179 0.86 -25.43 -7.66
N SER A 180 2.08 -24.93 -7.81
CA SER A 180 3.13 -25.55 -8.63
C SER A 180 3.91 -26.63 -7.87
N ALA A 181 3.89 -26.58 -6.53
CA ALA A 181 4.42 -27.63 -5.67
C ALA A 181 3.48 -28.84 -5.63
N GLU A 182 4.02 -30.05 -5.56
CA GLU A 182 3.24 -31.30 -5.46
C GLU A 182 2.38 -31.37 -4.18
N HIS A 183 2.69 -30.55 -3.17
CA HIS A 183 1.98 -30.49 -1.89
C HIS A 183 1.21 -29.17 -1.75
N PHE A 184 -0.10 -29.22 -1.98
CA PHE A 184 -1.03 -28.09 -1.91
C PHE A 184 -1.19 -27.47 -0.50
N ASN A 185 -0.47 -27.97 0.51
CA ASN A 185 -0.67 -27.59 1.92
C ASN A 185 0.24 -26.45 2.39
N ASP A 186 1.22 -26.04 1.58
CA ASP A 186 2.12 -24.93 1.93
C ASP A 186 1.55 -23.62 1.39
N PHE A 187 0.97 -22.81 2.28
CA PHE A 187 0.51 -21.45 1.99
C PHE A 187 1.22 -20.44 2.88
N ILE A 188 1.39 -19.23 2.36
CA ILE A 188 1.84 -18.08 3.16
C ILE A 188 0.64 -17.26 3.61
N VAL A 189 0.70 -16.75 4.84
CA VAL A 189 -0.26 -15.78 5.37
C VAL A 189 0.33 -14.38 5.23
N ILE A 190 -0.36 -13.52 4.49
CA ILE A 190 -0.01 -12.12 4.30
C ILE A 190 -0.97 -11.29 5.15
N LYS A 191 -0.44 -10.72 6.23
CA LYS A 191 -1.24 -9.86 7.12
C LYS A 191 -1.78 -8.63 6.39
N SER A 192 -2.92 -8.14 6.84
CA SER A 192 -3.49 -6.87 6.38
C SER A 192 -2.42 -5.75 6.43
N GLY A 193 -2.28 -5.02 5.32
CA GLY A 193 -1.31 -3.92 5.18
C GLY A 193 0.13 -4.33 4.87
N ASN A 194 0.47 -5.62 4.98
CA ASN A 194 1.85 -6.09 4.89
C ASN A 194 2.25 -6.61 3.50
N ILE A 195 3.56 -6.74 3.30
CA ILE A 195 4.16 -7.43 2.16
C ILE A 195 4.38 -8.90 2.54
N GLY A 196 3.95 -9.82 1.68
CA GLY A 196 4.16 -11.25 1.82
C GLY A 196 5.60 -11.63 1.51
N ALA A 197 6.22 -12.39 2.41
CA ALA A 197 7.54 -12.98 2.22
C ALA A 197 7.44 -14.16 1.25
N LEU A 198 7.51 -13.87 -0.05
CA LEU A 198 7.37 -14.88 -1.10
C LEU A 198 8.69 -15.61 -1.32
N PRO A 199 8.75 -16.94 -1.25
CA PRO A 199 9.97 -17.70 -1.52
C PRO A 199 10.61 -17.33 -2.87
N ILE A 200 11.92 -17.06 -2.85
CA ILE A 200 12.72 -16.73 -4.03
C ILE A 200 12.54 -17.74 -5.19
N ASN A 201 12.41 -19.03 -4.89
CA ASN A 201 12.18 -20.06 -5.91
C ASN A 201 10.82 -19.90 -6.61
N PHE A 202 9.76 -19.59 -5.86
CA PHE A 202 8.41 -19.40 -6.38
C PHE A 202 8.31 -18.23 -7.37
N SER A 203 9.09 -17.16 -7.14
CA SER A 203 9.14 -15.99 -8.03
C SER A 203 9.57 -16.29 -9.48
N SER A 204 10.00 -17.53 -9.76
CA SER A 204 10.49 -17.96 -11.07
C SER A 204 9.43 -18.44 -12.07
N GLY A 205 8.15 -18.46 -11.69
CA GLY A 205 7.06 -18.91 -12.55
C GLY A 205 6.13 -19.91 -11.88
N GLY A 206 5.99 -19.83 -10.55
CA GLY A 206 4.96 -20.57 -9.85
C GLY A 206 3.56 -20.07 -10.23
N ALA A 207 2.57 -20.92 -9.98
CA ALA A 207 1.17 -20.54 -10.05
C ALA A 207 0.58 -20.55 -8.65
N PHE A 208 -0.40 -19.71 -8.39
CA PHE A 208 -0.99 -19.60 -7.06
C PHE A 208 -2.52 -19.54 -7.08
N ARG A 209 -3.07 -19.82 -5.90
CA ARG A 209 -4.45 -19.50 -5.51
C ARG A 209 -4.43 -18.65 -4.25
N ILE A 210 -5.48 -17.85 -4.08
CA ILE A 210 -5.62 -16.92 -2.96
C ILE A 210 -6.95 -17.17 -2.27
N ARG A 211 -7.01 -16.95 -0.96
CA ARG A 211 -8.26 -16.77 -0.21
C ARG A 211 -8.09 -15.82 0.98
N PRO A 212 -9.18 -15.30 1.54
CA PRO A 212 -9.16 -14.72 2.88
C PRO A 212 -8.62 -15.70 3.92
N ALA A 213 -7.81 -15.21 4.87
CA ALA A 213 -7.30 -15.99 5.98
C ALA A 213 -8.39 -16.15 7.04
N ASN A 214 -9.27 -17.09 6.78
CA ASN A 214 -10.24 -17.70 7.66
C ASN A 214 -10.92 -18.77 6.81
N GLN A 215 -11.08 -19.97 7.35
CA GLN A 215 -11.55 -21.13 6.58
C GLN A 215 -13.03 -21.05 6.15
N ASN A 216 -13.62 -19.85 6.13
CA ASN A 216 -14.99 -19.57 5.70
C ASN A 216 -15.11 -19.44 4.18
N TYR A 217 -13.98 -19.31 3.49
CA TYR A 217 -13.92 -19.17 2.04
C TYR A 217 -13.02 -20.23 1.42
N LYS A 218 -13.46 -20.74 0.27
CA LYS A 218 -12.70 -21.63 -0.59
C LYS A 218 -11.58 -20.86 -1.26
N TRP A 219 -10.55 -21.60 -1.70
CA TRP A 219 -9.53 -21.06 -2.60
C TRP A 219 -10.15 -20.44 -3.85
N SER A 220 -9.49 -19.42 -4.40
CA SER A 220 -9.91 -18.77 -5.64
C SER A 220 -10.25 -19.79 -6.73
N HIS A 221 -11.36 -19.55 -7.42
CA HIS A 221 -11.85 -20.43 -8.48
C HIS A 221 -10.75 -20.64 -9.55
N ASP A 222 -10.22 -19.52 -10.03
CA ASP A 222 -9.16 -19.49 -11.02
C ASP A 222 -7.79 -19.68 -10.36
N LYS A 223 -6.88 -20.26 -11.14
CA LYS A 223 -5.44 -20.26 -10.84
C LYS A 223 -4.76 -19.12 -11.58
N TYR A 224 -3.75 -18.54 -10.96
CA TYR A 224 -3.02 -17.41 -11.54
C TYR A 224 -1.55 -17.77 -11.73
N ASP A 225 -1.07 -17.72 -12.97
CA ASP A 225 0.32 -17.95 -13.31
C ASP A 225 1.14 -16.66 -13.16
N LEU A 226 2.17 -16.69 -12.32
CA LEU A 226 2.96 -15.51 -12.01
C LEU A 226 3.68 -14.94 -13.24
N TYR A 227 4.19 -15.82 -14.10
CA TYR A 227 4.92 -15.44 -15.31
C TYR A 227 3.98 -14.79 -16.33
N GLU A 228 2.79 -15.34 -16.55
CA GLU A 228 1.77 -14.77 -17.43
C GLU A 228 1.24 -13.42 -16.93
N LEU A 229 1.09 -13.26 -15.62
CA LEU A 229 0.68 -12.00 -15.00
C LEU A 229 1.71 -10.89 -15.24
N LEU A 230 2.99 -11.18 -14.99
CA LEU A 230 4.07 -10.20 -15.10
C LEU A 230 4.40 -9.86 -16.56
N ASN A 231 4.44 -10.85 -17.45
CA ASN A 231 4.75 -10.62 -18.87
C ASN A 231 3.63 -10.01 -19.68
N GLY A 232 2.38 -10.22 -19.25
CA GLY A 232 1.23 -9.55 -19.84
C GLY A 232 1.15 -8.06 -19.48
N CYS A 233 1.93 -7.59 -18.50
CA CYS A 233 1.85 -6.24 -17.97
C CYS A 233 2.75 -5.26 -18.74
N LYS A 234 2.20 -4.12 -19.19
CA LYS A 234 3.00 -3.04 -19.78
C LYS A 234 3.31 -1.99 -18.71
N PRO A 235 4.48 -1.33 -18.71
CA PRO A 235 4.85 -0.36 -17.68
C PRO A 235 3.83 0.76 -17.45
N ASN A 236 3.14 1.19 -18.52
CA ASN A 236 2.16 2.29 -18.48
C ASN A 236 0.70 1.80 -18.54
N LYS A 237 0.46 0.49 -18.40
CA LYS A 237 -0.89 -0.08 -18.40
C LYS A 237 -0.90 -1.28 -17.45
N PRO A 238 -1.16 -1.03 -16.15
CA PRO A 238 -1.21 -2.11 -15.18
C PRO A 238 -2.34 -3.09 -15.54
N LYS A 239 -2.15 -4.35 -15.15
CA LYS A 239 -3.13 -5.41 -15.35
C LYS A 239 -3.93 -5.55 -14.06
N ARG A 240 -5.24 -5.35 -14.17
CA ARG A 240 -6.21 -5.56 -13.08
C ARG A 240 -7.03 -6.81 -13.36
N LEU A 241 -7.11 -7.71 -12.39
CA LEU A 241 -7.92 -8.93 -12.46
C LEU A 241 -8.77 -9.05 -11.20
N SER A 242 -10.06 -9.32 -11.38
CA SER A 242 -10.97 -9.67 -10.29
C SER A 242 -10.79 -11.15 -9.95
N ILE A 243 -10.57 -11.44 -8.67
CA ILE A 243 -10.45 -12.75 -8.05
C ILE A 243 -11.72 -13.00 -7.25
N LYS A 244 -12.31 -14.18 -7.43
CA LYS A 244 -13.48 -14.64 -6.69
C LYS A 244 -13.13 -15.84 -5.81
N CYS A 245 -13.48 -15.74 -4.53
CA CYS A 245 -13.45 -16.83 -3.55
C CYS A 245 -14.88 -17.12 -3.11
N ASP A 246 -15.37 -18.33 -3.37
CA ASP A 246 -16.71 -18.73 -2.95
C ASP A 246 -16.72 -19.05 -1.45
N PRO A 247 -17.81 -18.76 -0.74
CA PRO A 247 -17.95 -19.16 0.66
C PRO A 247 -18.00 -20.69 0.79
N GLU A 248 -17.61 -21.20 1.95
CA GLU A 248 -17.81 -22.62 2.29
C GLU A 248 -19.31 -22.95 2.33
N ASP A 249 -20.09 -22.06 2.95
CA ASP A 249 -21.55 -22.12 3.00
C ASP A 249 -22.19 -20.97 2.19
N PRO A 250 -22.72 -21.26 0.99
CA PRO A 250 -23.37 -20.27 0.14
C PRO A 250 -24.71 -19.74 0.67
N GLU A 251 -25.34 -20.40 1.65
CA GLU A 251 -26.63 -19.93 2.19
C GLU A 251 -26.45 -18.78 3.19
N THR A 252 -25.31 -18.75 3.86
CA THR A 252 -25.05 -17.78 4.95
C THR A 252 -24.13 -16.63 4.54
N SER A 253 -23.37 -16.78 3.45
CA SER A 253 -22.33 -15.81 3.06
C SER A 253 -22.35 -15.52 1.57
N THR A 254 -21.95 -14.29 1.20
CA THR A 254 -21.74 -13.91 -0.20
C THR A 254 -20.30 -14.21 -0.64
N PRO A 255 -20.03 -14.37 -1.95
CA PRO A 255 -18.68 -14.47 -2.46
C PRO A 255 -17.78 -13.32 -2.04
N PHE A 256 -16.50 -13.61 -1.86
CA PHE A 256 -15.46 -12.64 -1.53
C PHE A 256 -14.64 -12.32 -2.77
N PHE A 257 -14.58 -11.04 -3.10
CA PHE A 257 -13.89 -10.49 -4.26
C PHE A 257 -12.65 -9.69 -3.84
N LEU A 258 -11.60 -9.88 -4.62
CA LEU A 258 -10.31 -9.19 -4.50
C LEU A 258 -9.88 -8.74 -5.89
N ASP A 259 -9.24 -7.59 -5.95
CA ASP A 259 -8.62 -7.15 -7.18
C ASP A 259 -7.11 -7.28 -7.07
N LEU A 260 -6.56 -7.99 -8.05
CA LEU A 260 -5.15 -8.18 -8.26
C LEU A 260 -4.65 -7.11 -9.23
N HIS A 261 -3.82 -6.22 -8.72
CA HIS A 261 -3.15 -5.17 -9.48
C HIS A 261 -1.67 -5.53 -9.67
N VAL A 262 -1.29 -5.84 -10.91
CA VAL A 262 0.10 -6.14 -11.27
C VAL A 262 0.79 -4.85 -11.69
N GLN A 263 1.82 -4.46 -10.95
CA GLN A 263 2.70 -3.36 -11.33
C GLN A 263 4.14 -3.87 -11.42
N SER A 264 4.72 -3.75 -12.62
CA SER A 264 6.14 -4.05 -12.83
C SER A 264 6.99 -2.86 -12.39
N ASP A 265 8.10 -3.14 -11.71
CA ASP A 265 9.08 -2.13 -11.32
C ASP A 265 9.67 -1.49 -12.59
N LYS A 266 9.83 -0.16 -12.58
CA LYS A 266 10.31 0.54 -13.77
C LYS A 266 11.80 0.24 -13.99
N PRO A 267 12.22 -0.16 -15.21
CA PRO A 267 13.62 -0.45 -15.49
C PRO A 267 14.58 0.70 -15.16
N GLU A 268 14.15 1.96 -15.34
CA GLU A 268 14.95 3.14 -14.98
C GLU A 268 15.21 3.32 -13.48
N GLU A 269 14.39 2.75 -12.61
CA GLU A 269 14.52 2.82 -11.15
C GLU A 269 15.38 1.66 -10.58
N ILE A 270 15.79 0.70 -11.44
CA ILE A 270 16.50 -0.52 -11.05
C ILE A 270 18.00 -0.41 -11.32
N ILE A 271 18.80 -0.65 -10.28
CA ILE A 271 20.26 -0.73 -10.36
C ILE A 271 20.68 -2.21 -10.36
N TYR A 272 21.22 -2.65 -11.50
CA TYR A 272 21.70 -4.03 -11.65
C TYR A 272 23.16 -4.16 -11.19
N ALA A 273 23.42 -5.06 -10.23
CA ALA A 273 24.76 -5.28 -9.70
C ALA A 273 25.71 -6.01 -10.66
N SER A 274 25.22 -6.52 -11.79
CA SER A 274 26.02 -7.22 -12.80
C SER A 274 25.87 -6.59 -14.18
N ALA A 275 27.00 -6.29 -14.83
CA ALA A 275 27.06 -5.75 -16.19
C ALA A 275 26.36 -6.65 -17.21
N SER A 276 26.39 -7.98 -17.03
CA SER A 276 25.68 -8.92 -17.91
C SER A 276 24.17 -8.90 -17.71
N LEU A 277 23.69 -8.56 -16.50
CA LEU A 277 22.27 -8.37 -16.25
C LEU A 277 21.80 -7.03 -16.82
N ALA A 278 22.57 -5.97 -16.57
CA ALA A 278 22.30 -4.64 -17.08
C ALA A 278 22.22 -4.62 -18.62
N SER A 279 23.16 -5.26 -19.31
CA SER A 279 23.17 -5.30 -20.78
C SER A 279 22.00 -6.09 -21.38
N LYS A 280 21.59 -7.19 -20.74
CA LYS A 280 20.40 -7.96 -21.16
C LYS A 280 19.10 -7.21 -20.91
N ALA A 281 18.99 -6.50 -19.78
CA ALA A 281 17.84 -5.65 -19.48
C ALA A 281 17.73 -4.49 -20.49
N ALA A 282 18.85 -3.84 -20.84
CA ALA A 282 18.90 -2.75 -21.81
C ALA A 282 18.55 -3.17 -23.25
N ALA A 283 18.82 -4.42 -23.62
CA ALA A 283 18.68 -4.90 -25.00
C ALA A 283 17.22 -5.08 -25.48
N LYS A 284 16.18 -4.83 -24.65
CA LYS A 284 14.72 -4.91 -24.94
C LYS A 284 14.19 -6.20 -25.60
N LYS A 285 15.03 -7.13 -26.05
CA LYS A 285 14.67 -8.33 -26.82
C LYS A 285 14.29 -9.54 -25.96
N ASP A 286 14.52 -9.50 -24.65
CA ASP A 286 14.26 -10.64 -23.75
C ASP A 286 13.96 -10.18 -22.31
N VAL A 287 13.45 -8.95 -22.13
CA VAL A 287 13.03 -8.43 -20.82
C VAL A 287 11.79 -9.17 -20.30
N THR A 288 11.04 -9.84 -21.19
CA THR A 288 9.93 -10.75 -20.87
C THR A 288 10.37 -12.17 -20.45
N LYS A 289 11.64 -12.54 -20.67
CA LYS A 289 12.24 -13.73 -20.04
C LYS A 289 13.03 -13.37 -18.77
N PHE A 290 13.13 -12.09 -18.45
CA PHE A 290 13.61 -11.62 -17.17
C PHE A 290 12.45 -11.73 -16.18
N TYR A 291 12.60 -12.56 -15.15
CA TYR A 291 11.77 -12.57 -13.94
C TYR A 291 11.27 -11.16 -13.63
N GLY A 292 9.97 -10.93 -13.81
CA GLY A 292 9.35 -9.62 -13.67
C GLY A 292 9.58 -9.13 -12.24
N LEU A 293 10.42 -8.11 -12.11
CA LEU A 293 10.53 -7.37 -10.87
C LEU A 293 9.24 -6.59 -10.73
N GLY A 294 8.51 -6.80 -9.64
CA GLY A 294 7.24 -6.15 -9.47
C GLY A 294 6.52 -6.55 -8.20
N THR A 295 5.48 -5.78 -7.91
CA THR A 295 4.62 -5.99 -6.77
C THR A 295 3.22 -6.34 -7.27
N ILE A 296 2.68 -7.46 -6.79
CA ILE A 296 1.29 -7.83 -6.99
C ILE A 296 0.50 -7.32 -5.80
N THR A 297 -0.28 -6.26 -6.00
CA THR A 297 -1.11 -5.69 -4.93
C THR A 297 -2.48 -6.34 -4.94
N LEU A 298 -2.85 -6.93 -3.81
CA LEU A 298 -4.17 -7.48 -3.53
C LEU A 298 -4.98 -6.41 -2.80
N SER A 299 -6.11 -6.04 -3.35
CA SER A 299 -6.89 -4.89 -2.88
C SER A 299 -8.39 -5.18 -2.88
N PRO A 300 -9.19 -4.44 -2.11
CA PRO A 300 -10.64 -4.51 -2.24
C PRO A 300 -11.08 -4.10 -3.65
N SER A 301 -12.19 -4.68 -4.11
CA SER A 301 -12.75 -4.39 -5.42
C SER A 301 -13.23 -2.94 -5.51
N ILE A 302 -13.88 -2.44 -4.45
CA ILE A 302 -14.33 -1.05 -4.31
C ILE A 302 -14.01 -0.51 -2.92
N GLU A 303 -13.66 0.77 -2.84
CA GLU A 303 -13.59 1.52 -1.59
C GLU A 303 -14.56 2.71 -1.67
N ILE A 304 -15.42 2.86 -0.67
CA ILE A 304 -16.28 4.05 -0.55
C ILE A 304 -15.74 4.96 0.55
N GLU A 305 -15.56 6.24 0.23
CA GLU A 305 -15.06 7.27 1.13
C GLU A 305 -16.12 8.36 1.34
N ASN A 306 -16.39 8.69 2.60
CA ASN A 306 -17.30 9.75 2.99
C ASN A 306 -16.52 11.06 3.20
N LEU A 307 -16.70 12.02 2.29
CA LEU A 307 -16.17 13.38 2.41
C LEU A 307 -17.26 14.41 2.75
N LEU A 308 -18.45 13.94 3.12
CA LEU A 308 -19.51 14.79 3.65
C LEU A 308 -19.21 15.18 5.11
N PRO A 309 -19.76 16.30 5.59
CA PRO A 309 -19.66 16.67 7.00
C PRO A 309 -20.55 15.82 7.93
N PHE A 310 -21.33 14.90 7.36
CA PHE A 310 -22.30 14.06 8.08
C PHE A 310 -22.00 12.57 7.85
N ASP A 311 -22.42 11.76 8.81
CA ASP A 311 -22.47 10.31 8.67
C ASP A 311 -23.60 9.94 7.69
N PHE A 312 -23.41 8.86 6.92
CA PHE A 312 -24.46 8.32 6.07
C PHE A 312 -24.55 6.81 6.13
N SER A 313 -25.76 6.29 5.96
CA SER A 313 -26.01 4.90 5.64
C SER A 313 -25.95 4.74 4.12
N TYR A 314 -25.40 3.62 3.66
CA TYR A 314 -25.36 3.30 2.24
C TYR A 314 -25.87 1.89 2.00
N ARG A 315 -26.38 1.66 0.79
CA ARG A 315 -26.70 0.34 0.25
C ARG A 315 -26.09 0.22 -1.14
N ILE A 316 -25.36 -0.85 -1.36
CA ILE A 316 -24.74 -1.21 -2.62
C ILE A 316 -25.39 -2.46 -3.14
N TYR A 317 -25.85 -2.39 -4.38
CA TYR A 317 -26.50 -3.50 -5.05
C TYR A 317 -25.64 -3.97 -6.21
N ASP A 318 -25.17 -5.21 -6.14
CA ASP A 318 -24.60 -5.90 -7.29
C ASP A 318 -25.76 -6.49 -8.11
N HIS A 319 -26.06 -5.86 -9.25
CA HIS A 319 -27.20 -6.20 -10.07
C HIS A 319 -27.10 -7.62 -10.64
N ASP A 320 -25.90 -8.04 -11.04
CA ASP A 320 -25.71 -9.31 -11.75
C ASP A 320 -25.49 -10.44 -10.75
N GLY A 321 -24.79 -10.17 -9.64
CA GLY A 321 -24.61 -11.08 -8.51
C GLY A 321 -25.87 -11.25 -7.65
N LYS A 322 -26.81 -10.30 -7.69
CA LYS A 322 -28.02 -10.23 -6.86
C LYS A 322 -27.71 -10.19 -5.36
N TYR A 323 -26.65 -9.48 -5.00
CA TYR A 323 -26.23 -9.29 -3.62
C TYR A 323 -26.40 -7.83 -3.20
N ASP A 324 -26.80 -7.64 -1.96
CA ASP A 324 -26.98 -6.33 -1.34
C ASP A 324 -26.05 -6.18 -0.13
N PHE A 325 -25.35 -5.06 -0.07
CA PHE A 325 -24.45 -4.71 1.03
C PHE A 325 -24.85 -3.37 1.59
N SER A 326 -25.22 -3.34 2.86
CA SER A 326 -25.54 -2.09 3.55
C SER A 326 -24.53 -1.83 4.66
N GLY A 327 -24.29 -0.56 4.96
CA GLY A 327 -23.39 -0.16 6.01
C GLY A 327 -23.59 1.30 6.42
N ASN A 328 -22.95 1.69 7.52
CA ASN A 328 -22.89 3.07 7.97
C ASN A 328 -21.46 3.57 7.83
N LEU A 329 -21.29 4.77 7.29
CA LEU A 329 -19.98 5.38 7.06
C LEU A 329 -19.93 6.75 7.70
N ALA A 330 -19.14 6.86 8.76
CA ALA A 330 -18.96 8.11 9.47
C ALA A 330 -18.21 9.16 8.63
N ALA A 331 -18.41 10.44 8.93
CA ALA A 331 -17.76 11.56 8.27
C ALA A 331 -16.24 11.39 8.25
N GLY A 332 -15.63 11.55 7.07
CA GLY A 332 -14.19 11.41 6.86
C GLY A 332 -13.66 9.97 6.92
N LYS A 333 -14.53 8.95 6.97
CA LYS A 333 -14.13 7.53 6.97
C LYS A 333 -14.24 6.91 5.58
N MET A 334 -13.55 5.78 5.42
CA MET A 334 -13.55 4.95 4.22
C MET A 334 -13.87 3.51 4.59
N ASN A 335 -14.61 2.81 3.74
CA ASN A 335 -14.90 1.40 3.89
C ASN A 335 -14.54 0.59 2.63
N PRO A 336 -13.67 -0.43 2.74
CA PRO A 336 -13.39 -1.37 1.67
C PRO A 336 -14.48 -2.43 1.52
N LEU A 337 -14.79 -2.80 0.29
CA LEU A 337 -15.87 -3.73 -0.05
C LEU A 337 -15.33 -4.91 -0.86
N HIS A 338 -15.67 -6.10 -0.38
CA HIS A 338 -15.27 -7.39 -0.95
C HIS A 338 -16.46 -8.21 -1.43
N GLY A 339 -17.69 -7.71 -1.35
CA GLY A 339 -18.89 -8.46 -1.73
C GLY A 339 -19.32 -8.30 -3.19
N VAL A 340 -18.58 -7.51 -3.98
CA VAL A 340 -19.01 -7.04 -5.31
C VAL A 340 -17.99 -7.37 -6.38
N ASP A 341 -18.45 -7.84 -7.55
CA ASP A 341 -17.57 -8.00 -8.71
C ASP A 341 -17.52 -6.69 -9.52
N ILE A 342 -16.32 -6.15 -9.74
CA ILE A 342 -16.14 -4.97 -10.60
C ILE A 342 -16.53 -5.19 -12.07
N LYS A 343 -16.77 -6.44 -12.48
CA LYS A 343 -17.30 -6.76 -13.82
C LYS A 343 -18.81 -6.53 -13.92
N HIS A 344 -19.51 -6.38 -12.79
CA HIS A 344 -20.95 -6.23 -12.77
C HIS A 344 -21.39 -4.77 -12.79
N ALA A 345 -22.68 -4.56 -13.09
CA ALA A 345 -23.35 -3.30 -12.84
C ALA A 345 -23.61 -3.14 -11.34
N ILE A 346 -23.13 -2.04 -10.74
CA ILE A 346 -23.23 -1.80 -9.29
C ILE A 346 -23.98 -0.50 -9.05
N GLY A 347 -25.05 -0.58 -8.27
CA GLY A 347 -25.86 0.54 -7.81
C GLY A 347 -25.48 1.00 -6.40
N LEU A 348 -25.66 2.29 -6.13
CA LEU A 348 -25.47 2.93 -4.84
C LEU A 348 -26.74 3.68 -4.43
N SER A 349 -27.17 3.46 -3.20
CA SER A 349 -28.16 4.28 -2.49
C SER A 349 -27.53 4.80 -1.20
N LEU A 350 -27.93 6.00 -0.81
CA LEU A 350 -27.50 6.72 0.37
C LEU A 350 -28.70 7.21 1.18
N GLU A 351 -28.52 7.23 2.49
CA GLU A 351 -29.43 7.83 3.46
C GLU A 351 -28.60 8.65 4.47
N ILE A 352 -28.90 9.94 4.57
CA ILE A 352 -28.27 10.86 5.53
C ILE A 352 -29.31 11.12 6.62
N GLY A 353 -29.28 10.27 7.66
CA GLY A 353 -30.31 10.23 8.69
C GLY A 353 -30.52 11.56 9.42
N GLU A 354 -29.44 12.30 9.72
CA GLU A 354 -29.51 13.59 10.42
C GLU A 354 -30.36 14.63 9.67
N GLN A 355 -30.40 14.56 8.34
CA GLN A 355 -31.09 15.53 7.47
C GLN A 355 -32.35 14.94 6.83
N CYS A 356 -32.75 13.71 7.21
CA CYS A 356 -33.86 12.96 6.61
C CYS A 356 -33.77 12.89 5.07
N LEU A 357 -32.55 12.83 4.50
CA LEU A 357 -32.32 12.76 3.07
C LEU A 357 -32.14 11.30 2.64
N THR A 358 -32.92 10.87 1.65
CA THR A 358 -32.86 9.51 1.11
C THR A 358 -32.69 9.54 -0.39
N THR A 359 -32.05 8.52 -0.96
CA THR A 359 -31.84 8.43 -2.40
C THR A 359 -33.16 8.31 -3.16
N LYS A 360 -33.36 9.24 -4.11
CA LYS A 360 -34.51 9.25 -5.01
C LYS A 360 -34.39 8.17 -6.09
N GLN A 361 -33.20 8.04 -6.65
CA GLN A 361 -32.88 7.08 -7.71
C GLN A 361 -31.51 6.48 -7.46
N VAL A 362 -31.43 5.14 -7.52
CA VAL A 362 -30.18 4.40 -7.37
C VAL A 362 -29.16 4.90 -8.38
N ALA A 363 -28.00 5.34 -7.88
CA ALA A 363 -26.91 5.83 -8.71
C ALA A 363 -26.05 4.66 -9.20
N VAL A 364 -25.75 4.60 -10.50
CA VAL A 364 -24.87 3.58 -11.09
C VAL A 364 -23.41 3.97 -10.85
N ILE A 365 -22.73 3.26 -9.96
CA ILE A 365 -21.32 3.50 -9.60
C ILE A 365 -20.34 2.59 -10.35
N ASN A 366 -20.86 1.56 -11.00
CA ASN A 366 -20.11 0.73 -11.94
C ASN A 366 -21.04 0.23 -13.04
N SER A 367 -20.61 0.31 -14.30
CA SER A 367 -21.41 -0.13 -15.45
C SER A 367 -21.01 -1.52 -15.98
N GLY A 368 -20.03 -2.18 -15.35
CA GLY A 368 -19.49 -3.48 -15.76
C GLY A 368 -18.65 -3.48 -17.06
N LYS A 369 -18.62 -2.36 -17.79
CA LYS A 369 -17.94 -2.24 -19.10
C LYS A 369 -16.48 -1.78 -19.00
N GLY A 370 -15.90 -1.77 -17.81
CA GLY A 370 -14.51 -1.34 -17.57
C GLY A 370 -14.21 0.13 -17.85
N SER A 371 -15.23 0.94 -18.18
CA SER A 371 -15.11 2.39 -18.38
C SER A 371 -16.07 3.12 -17.47
N LEU A 372 -15.72 4.34 -17.04
CA LEU A 372 -16.63 5.21 -16.30
C LEU A 372 -17.81 5.71 -17.14
N ASN A 373 -17.85 5.41 -18.45
CA ASN A 373 -19.00 5.74 -19.29
C ASN A 373 -20.23 4.97 -18.78
N GLY A 374 -21.29 5.72 -18.46
CA GLY A 374 -22.51 5.20 -17.86
C GLY A 374 -22.49 5.09 -16.33
N CYS A 375 -21.44 5.57 -15.66
CA CYS A 375 -21.48 5.79 -14.21
C CYS A 375 -22.01 7.19 -13.91
N ASP A 376 -22.85 7.30 -12.89
CA ASP A 376 -23.41 8.57 -12.43
C ASP A 376 -22.36 9.40 -11.69
N LYS A 377 -22.48 10.73 -11.80
CA LYS A 377 -21.58 11.69 -11.13
C LYS A 377 -22.19 12.31 -9.88
N ALA A 378 -23.44 12.00 -9.59
CA ALA A 378 -24.16 12.50 -8.43
C ALA A 378 -25.16 11.45 -7.95
N VAL A 379 -25.44 11.47 -6.65
CA VAL A 379 -26.58 10.76 -6.06
C VAL A 379 -27.65 11.80 -5.78
N HIS A 380 -28.80 11.64 -6.42
CA HIS A 380 -29.96 12.51 -6.20
C HIS A 380 -30.73 12.05 -4.97
N LEU A 381 -30.85 12.94 -3.99
CA LEU A 381 -31.50 12.72 -2.71
C LEU A 381 -32.80 13.53 -2.64
N THR A 382 -33.71 13.11 -1.78
CA THR A 382 -34.96 13.81 -1.50
C THR A 382 -35.22 13.78 0.00
N ASP A 383 -35.72 14.90 0.53
CA ASP A 383 -36.16 14.97 1.92
C ASP A 383 -37.60 14.47 2.10
N SER A 384 -38.07 14.44 3.35
CA SER A 384 -39.45 14.05 3.69
C SER A 384 -40.53 14.94 3.05
N ALA A 385 -40.18 16.17 2.61
CA ALA A 385 -41.09 17.11 1.97
C ALA A 385 -41.06 17.01 0.43
N GLY A 386 -40.25 16.11 -0.14
CA GLY A 386 -40.11 15.95 -1.59
C GLY A 386 -39.13 16.94 -2.23
N ILE A 387 -38.38 17.71 -1.44
CA ILE A 387 -37.38 18.66 -1.94
C ILE A 387 -36.10 17.90 -2.25
N GLU A 388 -35.53 18.17 -3.42
CA GLU A 388 -34.36 17.47 -3.91
C GLU A 388 -33.05 18.12 -3.45
N ALA A 389 -32.08 17.27 -3.13
CA ALA A 389 -30.68 17.62 -2.95
C ALA A 389 -29.81 16.69 -3.80
N SER A 390 -28.55 17.06 -4.00
CA SER A 390 -27.60 16.20 -4.71
C SER A 390 -26.26 16.22 -4.02
N VAL A 391 -25.70 15.03 -3.81
CA VAL A 391 -24.30 14.85 -3.43
C VAL A 391 -23.54 14.32 -4.64
N PHE A 392 -22.25 14.60 -4.74
CA PHE A 392 -21.45 14.31 -5.92
C PHE A 392 -20.56 13.11 -5.69
N ILE A 393 -20.23 12.43 -6.78
CA ILE A 393 -19.36 11.25 -6.81
C ILE A 393 -18.09 11.62 -7.57
N ASP A 394 -16.95 11.45 -6.90
CA ASP A 394 -15.63 11.50 -7.54
C ASP A 394 -15.06 10.08 -7.64
N TYR A 395 -14.58 9.73 -8.83
CA TYR A 395 -13.96 8.44 -9.12
C TYR A 395 -12.46 8.66 -9.28
N ASP A 396 -11.65 7.85 -8.59
CA ASP A 396 -10.21 7.90 -8.82
C ASP A 396 -9.87 7.36 -10.21
N THR A 397 -9.66 8.27 -11.16
CA THR A 397 -9.31 7.98 -12.55
C THR A 397 -7.82 7.77 -12.75
N ALA A 398 -7.01 8.18 -11.79
CA ALA A 398 -5.56 8.17 -11.92
C ALA A 398 -4.94 6.83 -11.51
N GLU A 399 -5.76 5.83 -11.15
CA GLU A 399 -5.33 4.53 -10.60
C GLU A 399 -4.27 4.71 -9.48
N LYS A 400 -4.38 5.83 -8.75
CA LYS A 400 -3.44 6.16 -7.66
C LYS A 400 -3.59 5.15 -6.54
N PHE A 401 -4.79 4.59 -6.41
CA PHE A 401 -5.10 3.53 -5.47
C PHE A 401 -5.21 2.20 -6.23
N SER A 402 -4.70 1.14 -5.62
CA SER A 402 -4.83 -0.22 -6.15
C SER A 402 -6.29 -0.68 -6.29
N ALA A 403 -7.21 -0.04 -5.56
CA ALA A 403 -8.64 -0.30 -5.56
C ALA A 403 -9.44 0.79 -6.30
N LYS A 404 -10.66 0.48 -6.77
CA LYS A 404 -11.57 1.49 -7.33
C LYS A 404 -12.17 2.31 -6.19
N ARG A 405 -11.67 3.53 -6.00
CA ARG A 405 -12.16 4.44 -4.96
C ARG A 405 -13.29 5.33 -5.46
N ILE A 406 -14.37 5.39 -4.69
CA ILE A 406 -15.57 6.19 -4.91
C ILE A 406 -15.70 7.14 -3.73
N LYS A 407 -15.59 8.44 -3.99
CA LYS A 407 -15.67 9.48 -2.97
C LYS A 407 -17.00 10.19 -3.07
N ILE A 408 -17.76 10.19 -2.00
CA ILE A 408 -19.02 10.92 -1.89
C ILE A 408 -18.73 12.26 -1.24
N TYR A 409 -18.98 13.35 -1.94
CA TYR A 409 -18.61 14.70 -1.50
C TYR A 409 -19.67 15.75 -1.81
N SER A 410 -19.54 16.91 -1.17
CA SER A 410 -20.28 18.13 -1.53
C SER A 410 -19.30 19.16 -2.07
N PRO A 411 -19.61 19.86 -3.18
CA PRO A 411 -18.74 20.89 -3.75
C PRO A 411 -18.61 22.11 -2.84
N TYR A 412 -19.63 22.37 -2.03
CA TYR A 412 -19.67 23.50 -1.10
C TYR A 412 -20.21 23.05 0.26
N VAL A 413 -19.62 23.59 1.32
CA VAL A 413 -20.11 23.46 2.69
C VAL A 413 -20.27 24.87 3.24
N ILE A 414 -21.47 25.23 3.70
CA ILE A 414 -21.74 26.52 4.32
C ILE A 414 -21.72 26.31 5.83
N ILE A 415 -20.82 27.01 6.52
CA ILE A 415 -20.71 26.94 7.98
C ILE A 415 -21.30 28.22 8.57
N ASN A 416 -22.37 28.07 9.34
CA ASN A 416 -22.99 29.17 10.03
C ASN A 416 -22.25 29.51 11.33
N GLN A 417 -21.46 30.59 11.32
CA GLN A 417 -20.75 31.09 12.52
C GLN A 417 -21.50 32.21 13.25
N THR A 418 -22.72 32.56 12.82
CA THR A 418 -23.47 33.69 13.38
C THR A 418 -24.16 33.33 14.71
N GLY A 419 -24.32 32.04 15.01
CA GLY A 419 -25.11 31.57 16.15
C GLY A 419 -26.64 31.72 15.95
N ILE A 420 -27.09 32.18 14.78
CA ILE A 420 -28.50 32.40 14.46
C ILE A 420 -28.90 31.43 13.35
N PRO A 421 -30.02 30.68 13.46
CA PRO A 421 -30.49 29.80 12.38
C PRO A 421 -30.61 30.52 11.03
N LEU A 422 -30.05 29.93 9.98
CA LEU A 422 -30.11 30.45 8.61
C LEU A 422 -31.07 29.59 7.78
N GLU A 423 -31.88 30.23 6.96
CA GLU A 423 -32.74 29.58 5.97
C GLU A 423 -32.22 29.89 4.57
N PHE A 424 -32.00 28.85 3.76
CA PHE A 424 -31.49 28.94 2.40
C PHE A 424 -32.62 28.71 1.40
N LYS A 425 -32.72 29.60 0.42
CA LYS A 425 -33.67 29.51 -0.71
C LYS A 425 -32.92 29.56 -2.01
N SER A 426 -33.29 28.68 -2.92
CA SER A 426 -32.88 28.77 -4.32
C SER A 426 -33.93 29.57 -5.07
N SER A 427 -33.52 30.70 -5.66
CA SER A 427 -34.37 31.53 -6.51
C SER A 427 -34.03 31.25 -7.97
N SER A 428 -34.98 30.65 -8.71
CA SER A 428 -34.88 30.59 -10.17
C SER A 428 -35.37 31.91 -10.76
N ALA A 429 -34.45 32.72 -11.28
CA ALA A 429 -34.76 34.00 -11.92
C ALA A 429 -35.71 33.86 -13.13
N PHE A 430 -35.86 32.65 -13.68
CA PHE A 430 -36.68 32.39 -14.87
C PHE A 430 -38.11 31.92 -14.54
N LEU A 431 -38.34 31.28 -13.39
CA LEU A 431 -39.66 30.80 -12.97
C LEU A 431 -40.31 31.65 -11.86
N GLY A 432 -39.57 32.57 -11.23
CA GLY A 432 -40.10 33.43 -10.16
C GLY A 432 -40.56 32.65 -8.92
N SER A 433 -40.11 31.40 -8.77
CA SER A 433 -40.42 30.53 -7.64
C SER A 433 -39.20 30.36 -6.77
N ASP A 434 -39.33 30.75 -5.50
CA ASP A 434 -38.35 30.43 -4.46
C ASP A 434 -38.65 29.03 -3.91
N GLN A 435 -37.64 28.17 -3.92
CA GLN A 435 -37.72 26.85 -3.32
C GLN A 435 -36.76 26.77 -2.13
N LEU A 436 -37.25 26.28 -1.00
CA LEU A 436 -36.41 25.97 0.15
C LEU A 436 -35.38 24.90 -0.24
N ALA A 437 -34.16 24.97 0.30
CA ALA A 437 -33.21 23.87 0.17
C ALA A 437 -33.66 22.68 1.03
N ALA A 438 -33.40 21.46 0.54
CA ALA A 438 -33.81 20.23 1.22
C ALA A 438 -33.17 20.08 2.61
N GLY A 439 -33.85 19.35 3.51
CA GLY A 439 -33.35 19.08 4.86
C GLY A 439 -33.49 20.24 5.85
N GLN A 440 -34.12 21.36 5.44
CA GLN A 440 -34.38 22.52 6.31
C GLN A 440 -35.72 22.45 7.06
N SER A 441 -36.37 21.29 7.09
CA SER A 441 -37.66 21.10 7.76
C SER A 441 -37.55 21.37 9.26
N THR A 442 -38.49 22.17 9.77
CA THR A 442 -38.53 22.90 11.04
C THR A 442 -38.68 22.05 12.32
N ASP A 443 -38.37 20.75 12.31
CA ASP A 443 -38.62 19.85 13.44
C ASP A 443 -37.37 19.25 14.12
N SER A 444 -36.16 19.68 13.77
CA SER A 444 -34.96 19.35 14.55
C SER A 444 -34.79 20.30 15.74
N VAL A 445 -35.47 19.92 16.83
CA VAL A 445 -35.19 20.20 18.24
C VAL A 445 -34.12 21.25 18.51
N ARG A 446 -34.58 22.39 19.04
CA ARG A 446 -33.80 23.30 19.89
C ARG A 446 -32.98 22.49 20.89
N LEU A 447 -31.65 22.59 20.81
CA LEU A 447 -30.77 22.43 21.96
C LEU A 447 -30.41 23.80 22.52
#